data_AF-A0A496PXI2-F1
#
_entry.id   AF-A0A496PXI2-F1
#
_cell.length_a   1.000
_cell.length_b   1.000
_cell.length_c   1.000
_cell.angle_alpha   90.00
_cell.angle_beta   90.00
_cell.angle_gamma   90.00
#
_symmetry.space_group_name_H-M   'P 1'
#
loop_
_entity.id
_entity.type
_entity.pdbx_description
1 polymer ?
#
loop_
_entity_poly.entity_id
_entity_poly.type
_entity_poly.pdbx_seq_one_letter_code
_entity_poly.pdbx_strand_id
1 'polypeptide(L)'
;MKREGSSLLAIALVLTLLVIPAAVARAAIVNSLRGFDRDEPGWSGSVDGSYGASGGNTDQSIFMGSARLQWKGASHIGRLIGTGKRTTTNGTETARSTLAHLRHNYLLSDRWATVAFLQLQENP
;
A
#
# COMPACT_ATOMS: atom_id res chain seq x y z
N MET A 1 -3.83 -40.49 26.44
CA MET A 1 -5.17 -39.83 26.33
C MET A 1 -4.99 -38.33 26.08
N LYS A 2 -5.71 -37.78 25.08
CA LYS A 2 -5.93 -36.35 24.76
C LYS A 2 -4.81 -35.55 24.03
N ARG A 3 -4.41 -35.97 22.81
CA ARG A 3 -3.69 -35.08 21.85
C ARG A 3 -4.34 -34.97 20.46
N GLU A 4 -5.45 -35.67 20.20
CA GLU A 4 -6.04 -35.74 18.85
C GLU A 4 -6.90 -34.52 18.48
N GLY A 5 -7.47 -33.81 19.47
CA GLY A 5 -8.33 -32.65 19.21
C GLY A 5 -7.61 -31.41 18.68
N SER A 6 -6.33 -31.22 19.04
CA SER A 6 -5.54 -30.05 18.61
C SER A 6 -5.19 -30.08 17.13
N SER A 7 -5.00 -31.27 16.55
CA SER A 7 -4.62 -31.43 15.15
C SER A 7 -5.79 -31.13 14.21
N LEU A 8 -7.01 -31.55 14.58
CA LEU A 8 -8.21 -31.26 13.78
C LEU A 8 -8.54 -29.76 13.75
N LEU A 9 -8.33 -29.06 14.87
CA LEU A 9 -8.58 -27.63 14.97
C LEU A 9 -7.56 -26.82 14.16
N ALA A 10 -6.29 -27.25 14.15
CA ALA A 10 -5.26 -26.66 13.31
C ALA A 10 -5.55 -26.89 11.81
N ILE A 11 -5.96 -28.10 11.42
CA ILE A 11 -6.32 -28.42 10.04
C ILE A 11 -7.55 -27.60 9.60
N ALA A 12 -8.57 -27.50 10.45
CA ALA A 12 -9.77 -26.71 10.16
C ALA A 12 -9.44 -25.21 10.01
N LEU A 13 -8.56 -24.67 10.85
CA LEU A 13 -8.13 -23.28 10.76
C LEU A 13 -7.35 -23.01 9.46
N VAL A 14 -6.43 -23.91 9.08
CA VAL A 14 -5.68 -23.82 7.81
C VAL A 14 -6.62 -23.91 6.61
N LEU A 15 -7.57 -24.85 6.62
CA LEU A 15 -8.57 -24.97 5.55
C LEU A 15 -9.47 -23.72 5.47
N THR A 16 -9.86 -23.15 6.61
CA THR A 16 -10.68 -21.92 6.65
C THR A 16 -9.89 -20.74 6.07
N LEU A 17 -8.59 -20.62 6.35
CA LEU A 17 -7.72 -19.60 5.78
C LEU A 17 -7.49 -19.77 4.26
N LEU A 18 -7.54 -21.00 3.75
CA LEU A 18 -7.38 -21.30 2.32
C LEU A 18 -8.65 -21.03 1.49
N VAL A 19 -9.83 -21.01 2.12
CA VAL A 19 -11.13 -20.82 1.44
C VAL A 19 -11.63 -19.38 1.52
N ILE A 20 -10.88 -18.47 2.17
CA ILE A 20 -11.23 -17.04 2.12
C ILE A 20 -11.09 -16.59 0.67
N PRO A 21 -12.21 -16.26 -0.01
CA PRO A 21 -12.14 -15.87 -1.41
C PRO A 21 -11.27 -14.61 -1.48
N ALA A 22 -10.19 -14.70 -2.25
CA ALA A 22 -9.38 -13.53 -2.59
C ALA A 22 -10.30 -12.59 -3.35
N ALA A 23 -10.85 -11.59 -2.65
CA ALA A 23 -11.65 -10.56 -3.27
C ALA A 23 -10.84 -10.00 -4.44
N VAL A 24 -11.45 -9.98 -5.63
CA VAL A 24 -10.83 -9.44 -6.85
C VAL A 24 -10.68 -7.94 -6.66
N ALA A 25 -9.64 -7.53 -5.93
CA ALA A 25 -9.30 -6.15 -5.75
C ALA A 25 -8.80 -5.65 -7.12
N ARG A 26 -9.50 -4.66 -7.70
CA ARG A 26 -8.96 -3.80 -8.77
C ARG A 26 -7.83 -2.95 -8.17
N ALA A 27 -6.75 -3.61 -7.77
CA ALA A 27 -5.60 -2.99 -7.12
C ALA A 27 -4.65 -2.47 -8.20
N ALA A 28 -4.35 -1.17 -8.16
CA ALA A 28 -3.25 -0.62 -8.94
C ALA A 28 -1.94 -1.24 -8.46
N ILE A 29 -1.04 -1.61 -9.38
CA ILE A 29 0.30 -2.08 -9.03
C ILE A 29 1.12 -0.85 -8.61
N VAL A 30 1.40 -0.74 -7.31
CA VAL A 30 2.21 0.35 -6.76
C VAL A 30 3.67 -0.05 -6.76
N ASN A 31 4.53 0.79 -7.34
CA ASN A 31 5.97 0.62 -7.20
C ASN A 31 6.41 1.10 -5.81
N SER A 32 6.46 0.19 -4.85
CA SER A 32 6.79 0.48 -3.46
C SER A 32 8.30 0.58 -3.17
N LEU A 33 9.16 0.46 -4.17
CA LEU A 33 10.61 0.37 -3.99
C LEU A 33 11.36 1.65 -4.37
N ARG A 34 10.68 2.60 -5.03
CA ARG A 34 11.27 3.88 -5.44
C ARG A 34 10.96 5.00 -4.45
N GLY A 35 11.81 6.02 -4.43
CA GLY A 35 11.64 7.22 -3.60
C GLY A 35 12.16 7.08 -2.16
N PHE A 36 13.07 6.14 -1.92
CA PHE A 36 13.80 6.00 -0.66
C PHE A 36 15.29 6.05 -0.97
N ASP A 37 15.91 7.18 -0.65
CA ASP A 37 17.26 7.50 -1.13
C ASP A 37 18.37 7.00 -0.18
N ARG A 38 17.96 6.39 0.94
CA ARG A 38 18.87 5.88 1.97
C ARG A 38 18.84 4.37 2.03
N ASP A 39 20.01 3.78 1.82
CA ASP A 39 20.28 2.37 2.04
C ASP A 39 20.76 2.05 3.45
N GLU A 40 20.97 3.06 4.29
CA GLU A 40 21.37 2.88 5.68
C GLU A 40 20.18 2.51 6.58
N PRO A 41 20.42 1.82 7.72
CA PRO A 41 19.40 1.61 8.73
C PRO A 41 18.82 2.92 9.25
N GLY A 42 17.51 2.95 9.51
CA GLY A 42 16.81 4.10 10.06
C GLY A 42 15.54 4.43 9.30
N TRP A 43 15.05 5.66 9.52
CA TRP A 43 13.86 6.19 8.87
C TRP A 43 14.23 7.03 7.65
N SER A 44 13.47 6.87 6.56
CA SER A 44 13.52 7.72 5.38
C SER A 44 12.13 7.93 4.81
N GLY A 45 11.92 8.99 4.04
CA GLY A 45 10.60 9.27 3.49
C GLY A 45 10.57 10.54 2.63
N SER A 46 9.45 10.73 1.95
CA SER A 46 9.18 11.90 1.14
C SER A 46 7.72 12.32 1.30
N VAL A 47 7.45 13.60 1.08
CA VAL A 47 6.11 14.11 0.88
C VAL A 47 6.14 14.97 -0.36
N ASP A 48 5.23 14.71 -1.28
CA ASP A 48 5.12 15.39 -2.56
C ASP A 48 3.69 15.90 -2.72
N GLY A 49 3.53 17.05 -3.35
CA GLY A 49 2.23 17.61 -3.66
C GLY A 49 2.28 18.34 -5.00
N SER A 50 1.18 18.31 -5.75
CA SER A 50 1.04 19.10 -6.95
C SER A 50 -0.38 19.65 -7.07
N TYR A 51 -0.46 20.82 -7.69
CA TYR A 51 -1.70 21.49 -8.00
C TYR A 51 -1.64 21.94 -9.46
N GLY A 52 -2.69 21.64 -10.21
CA GLY A 52 -2.86 22.10 -11.58
C GLY A 52 -4.24 22.72 -11.74
N ALA A 53 -4.33 23.79 -12.52
CA ALA A 53 -5.58 24.40 -12.91
C ALA A 53 -5.55 24.75 -14.40
N SER A 54 -6.69 24.55 -15.07
CA SER A 54 -6.89 24.94 -16.47
C SER A 54 -8.24 25.63 -16.61
N GLY A 55 -8.29 26.70 -17.39
CA GLY A 55 -9.51 27.44 -17.73
C GLY A 55 -9.75 27.49 -19.24
N GLY A 56 -10.98 27.81 -19.62
CA GLY A 56 -11.43 27.84 -21.02
C GLY A 56 -12.93 27.56 -21.11
N ASN A 57 -13.33 26.60 -21.94
CA ASN A 57 -14.72 26.13 -21.98
C ASN A 57 -15.15 25.38 -20.69
N THR A 58 -14.20 24.93 -19.88
CA THR A 58 -14.46 24.23 -18.63
C THR A 58 -13.31 24.48 -17.66
N ASP A 59 -13.64 24.94 -16.46
CA ASP A 59 -12.67 25.16 -15.41
C ASP A 59 -12.39 23.84 -14.70
N GLN A 60 -11.12 23.45 -14.64
CA GLN A 60 -10.70 22.23 -13.97
C GLN A 60 -9.55 22.52 -13.02
N SER A 61 -9.60 21.93 -11.83
CA SER A 61 -8.47 21.88 -10.91
C SER A 61 -8.18 20.45 -10.49
N ILE A 62 -6.89 20.14 -10.34
CA ILE A 62 -6.39 18.84 -9.94
C ILE A 62 -5.45 19.08 -8.77
N PHE A 63 -5.73 18.41 -7.65
CA PHE A 63 -4.83 18.35 -6.51
C PHE A 63 -4.35 16.91 -6.34
N MET A 64 -3.04 16.75 -6.18
CA MET A 64 -2.42 15.45 -5.90
C MET A 64 -1.48 15.58 -4.71
N GLY A 65 -1.50 14.58 -3.84
CA GLY A 65 -0.56 14.46 -2.72
C GLY A 65 -0.07 13.03 -2.60
N SER A 66 1.20 12.87 -2.21
CA SER A 66 1.74 11.57 -1.84
C SER A 66 2.68 11.68 -0.65
N ALA A 67 2.66 10.68 0.21
CA ALA A 67 3.60 10.52 1.30
C ALA A 67 4.20 9.11 1.24
N ARG A 68 5.49 9.00 1.53
CA ARG A 68 6.23 7.74 1.61
C ARG A 68 7.05 7.74 2.89
N LEU A 69 7.02 6.63 3.61
CA LEU A 69 7.80 6.41 4.81
C LEU A 69 8.40 5.00 4.77
N GLN A 70 9.68 4.89 5.06
CA GLN A 70 10.40 3.63 5.18
C GLN A 70 11.12 3.60 6.52
N TRP A 71 11.08 2.43 7.15
CA TRP A 71 11.98 2.07 8.23
C TRP A 71 12.82 0.87 7.78
N LYS A 72 14.15 0.97 7.90
CA LYS A 72 15.11 -0.08 7.59
C LYS A 72 15.85 -0.48 8.88
N GLY A 73 15.64 -1.69 9.34
CA GLY A 73 16.45 -2.33 10.39
C GLY A 73 17.47 -3.30 9.79
N ALA A 74 18.09 -4.14 10.62
CA ALA A 74 19.06 -5.13 10.18
C ALA A 74 18.46 -6.18 9.22
N SER A 75 17.34 -6.79 9.62
CA SER A 75 16.65 -7.82 8.82
C SER A 75 15.23 -7.42 8.42
N HIS A 76 14.75 -6.25 8.84
CA HIS A 76 13.37 -5.82 8.63
C HIS A 76 13.32 -4.54 7.81
N ILE A 77 12.44 -4.47 6.83
CA ILE A 77 12.17 -3.24 6.08
C ILE A 77 10.66 -3.03 6.02
N GLY A 78 10.19 -1.96 6.66
CA GLY A 78 8.80 -1.53 6.61
C GLY A 78 8.65 -0.34 5.67
N ARG A 79 7.60 -0.31 4.85
CA ARG A 79 7.29 0.81 3.95
C ARG A 79 5.81 1.12 3.99
N LEU A 80 5.47 2.39 4.15
CA LEU A 80 4.12 2.91 4.07
C LEU A 80 4.06 3.98 2.98
N ILE A 81 3.09 3.87 2.09
CA ILE A 81 2.88 4.79 0.98
C ILE A 81 1.42 5.21 1.00
N GLY A 82 1.16 6.51 0.97
CA GLY A 82 -0.16 7.09 0.82
C GLY A 82 -0.20 8.00 -0.39
N THR A 83 -1.26 7.93 -1.20
CA THR A 83 -1.52 8.90 -2.27
C THR A 83 -2.98 9.33 -2.27
N GLY A 84 -3.20 10.56 -2.72
CA GLY A 84 -4.53 11.13 -2.91
C GLY A 84 -4.55 11.99 -4.16
N LYS A 85 -5.62 11.90 -4.94
CA LYS A 85 -5.92 12.77 -6.07
C LYS A 85 -7.37 13.23 -5.97
N ARG A 86 -7.59 14.51 -6.18
CA ARG A 86 -8.90 15.14 -6.28
C ARG A 86 -8.95 15.93 -7.57
N THR A 87 -10.02 15.80 -8.33
CA THR A 87 -10.27 16.59 -9.54
C THR A 87 -11.62 17.27 -9.41
N THR A 88 -11.62 18.56 -9.64
CA THR A 88 -12.80 19.43 -9.58
C THR A 88 -13.02 20.03 -10.96
N THR A 89 -14.26 20.04 -11.43
CA THR A 89 -14.67 20.64 -12.69
C THR A 89 -15.83 21.59 -12.42
N ASN A 90 -15.71 22.86 -12.81
CA ASN A 90 -16.69 23.92 -12.55
C ASN A 90 -17.12 23.98 -11.06
N GLY A 91 -16.16 23.81 -10.15
CA GLY A 91 -16.41 23.80 -8.71
C GLY A 91 -16.98 22.50 -8.13
N THR A 92 -17.31 21.50 -8.96
CA THR A 92 -17.84 20.19 -8.52
C THR A 92 -16.77 19.12 -8.58
N GLU A 93 -16.65 18.28 -7.55
CA GLU A 93 -15.73 17.13 -7.57
C GLU A 93 -16.17 16.09 -8.60
N THR A 94 -15.32 15.82 -9.58
CA THR A 94 -15.61 14.88 -10.69
C THR A 94 -14.82 13.59 -10.60
N ALA A 95 -13.70 13.58 -9.87
CA ALA A 95 -12.96 12.36 -9.59
C ALA A 95 -12.20 12.45 -8.28
N ARG A 96 -12.15 11.33 -7.57
CA ARG A 96 -11.33 11.13 -6.37
C ARG A 96 -10.58 9.81 -6.49
N SER A 97 -9.36 9.79 -5.99
CA SER A 97 -8.58 8.56 -5.88
C SER A 97 -7.77 8.64 -4.60
N THR A 98 -7.82 7.58 -3.80
CA THR A 98 -6.94 7.42 -2.64
C THR A 98 -6.33 6.04 -2.64
N LEU A 99 -5.09 5.95 -2.18
CA LEU A 99 -4.39 4.69 -2.03
C LEU A 99 -3.54 4.73 -0.77
N ALA A 100 -3.58 3.64 -0.01
CA ALA A 100 -2.66 3.34 1.07
C ALA A 100 -2.04 1.96 0.83
N HIS A 101 -0.72 1.87 0.91
CA HIS A 101 0.03 0.64 0.73
C HIS A 101 1.05 0.48 1.85
N LEU A 102 0.92 -0.61 2.61
CA LEU A 102 1.87 -1.02 3.63
C LEU A 102 2.58 -2.28 3.14
N ARG A 103 3.90 -2.30 3.24
CA ARG A 103 4.74 -3.43 2.88
C ARG A 103 5.75 -3.70 3.97
N HIS A 104 5.95 -4.98 4.28
CA HIS A 104 7.01 -5.47 5.14
C HIS A 104 7.85 -6.50 4.40
N ASN A 105 9.17 -6.39 4.58
CA ASN A 105 10.14 -7.34 4.08
C ASN A 105 10.98 -7.85 5.26
N TYR A 106 11.12 -9.16 5.37
CA TYR A 106 12.09 -9.78 6.28
C TYR A 106 13.19 -10.47 5.46
N LEU A 107 14.43 -10.00 5.64
CA LEU A 107 15.62 -10.53 4.97
C LEU A 107 16.03 -11.83 5.67
N LEU A 108 15.95 -12.95 4.95
CA LEU A 108 16.45 -14.25 5.39
C LEU A 108 17.95 -14.38 5.09
N SER A 109 18.41 -13.76 4.00
CA SER A 109 19.80 -13.64 3.57
C SER A 109 19.93 -12.47 2.59
N ASP A 110 21.12 -12.25 2.05
CA ASP A 110 21.36 -11.23 1.02
C ASP A 110 20.59 -11.47 -0.30
N ARG A 111 20.09 -12.70 -0.51
CA ARG A 111 19.38 -13.09 -1.74
C ARG A 111 17.90 -13.39 -1.53
N TRP A 112 17.50 -13.63 -0.30
CA TRP A 112 16.15 -14.11 0.01
C TRP A 112 15.48 -13.22 1.04
N ALA A 113 14.25 -12.83 0.75
CA ALA A 113 13.41 -12.10 1.67
C ALA A 113 11.97 -12.59 1.57
N THR A 114 11.28 -12.58 2.69
CA THR A 114 9.81 -12.71 2.68
C THR A 114 9.19 -11.34 2.42
N VAL A 115 7.96 -11.35 1.87
CA VAL A 115 7.20 -10.14 1.57
C VAL A 115 5.79 -10.31 2.11
N ALA A 116 5.34 -9.35 2.89
CA ALA A 116 3.94 -9.18 3.25
C ALA A 116 3.51 -7.77 2.86
N PHE A 117 2.28 -7.61 2.37
CA PHE A 117 1.74 -6.30 2.05
C PHE A 117 0.23 -6.22 2.26
N LEU A 118 -0.24 -5.01 2.49
CA LEU A 118 -1.64 -4.64 2.58
C LEU A 118 -1.86 -3.41 1.71
N GLN A 119 -2.89 -3.43 0.87
CA GLN A 119 -3.26 -2.30 0.03
C GLN A 119 -4.74 -1.99 0.17
N LEU A 120 -5.03 -0.71 0.38
CA LEU A 120 -6.37 -0.14 0.39
C LEU A 120 -6.41 0.91 -0.72
N GLN A 121 -7.43 0.86 -1.58
CA GLN A 121 -7.59 1.79 -2.69
C GLN A 121 -9.05 2.13 -2.90
N GLU A 122 -9.35 3.41 -3.07
CA GLU A 122 -10.69 3.92 -3.30
C GLU A 122 -10.66 4.86 -4.52
N ASN A 123 -11.41 4.50 -5.56
CA ASN A 123 -11.57 5.27 -6.80
C ASN A 123 -13.07 5.27 -7.16
N PRO A 124 -13.89 6.12 -6.52
CA PRO A 124 -15.30 6.26 -6.85
C PRO A 124 -15.53 6.79 -8.27
#